data_AF-A0A2A9HAK4-F1
#
_entry.id   AF-A0A2A9HAK4-F1
#
_cell.length_a   1.000
_cell.length_b   1.000
_cell.length_c   1.000
_cell.angle_alpha   90.00
_cell.angle_beta   90.00
_cell.angle_gamma   90.00
#
_symmetry.space_group_name_H-M   'P 1'
#
loop_
_entity.id
_entity.type
_entity.pdbx_description
1 polymer ?
#
loop_
_entity_poly.entity_id
_entity_poly.type
_entity_poly.pdbx_seq_one_letter_code
_entity_poly.pdbx_strand_id
1 'polypeptide(L)'
;MIEHDDLPSPRPPVFLGCFTALAVLVFLFGVGSCLVVYWESGADTGKVRLELAEAYGPGTVQFVGAHNLYIARLPGGAFLALADLDAANRANPARRCRVYPIPAADPALPALLDRYRGRLSTEARGSTLLFREDCYGALYDFTGIRIDADGPNLDRYPTSIDADGYLVVDTSRRTCTARSGADEAVERPCTAR
;
A
#
# COMPACT_ATOMS: atom_id res chain seq x y z
N MET A 1 82.61 -28.31 -25.96
CA MET A 1 81.28 -28.90 -25.81
C MET A 1 80.78 -28.42 -24.47
N ILE A 2 79.91 -27.41 -24.44
CA ILE A 2 79.43 -26.77 -23.21
C ILE A 2 78.06 -27.39 -22.93
N GLU A 3 78.00 -28.20 -21.88
CA GLU A 3 76.79 -28.83 -21.37
C GLU A 3 75.88 -27.75 -20.78
N HIS A 4 74.64 -27.63 -21.27
CA HIS A 4 73.61 -26.81 -20.65
C HIS A 4 72.87 -27.71 -19.65
N ASP A 5 73.08 -27.44 -18.36
CA ASP A 5 72.26 -28.00 -17.29
C ASP A 5 70.85 -27.38 -17.33
N ASP A 6 69.88 -28.13 -17.83
CA ASP A 6 68.45 -27.82 -17.71
C ASP A 6 68.00 -28.01 -16.25
N LEU A 7 67.82 -26.89 -15.52
CA LEU A 7 67.18 -26.93 -14.21
C LEU A 7 65.68 -27.22 -14.36
N PRO A 8 65.10 -28.16 -13.59
CA PRO A 8 63.67 -28.45 -13.64
C PRO A 8 62.86 -27.26 -13.13
N SER A 9 62.01 -26.71 -14.00
CA SER A 9 61.07 -25.64 -13.66
C SER A 9 60.15 -26.10 -12.50
N PRO A 10 60.05 -25.35 -11.39
CA PRO A 10 59.21 -25.74 -10.26
C PRO A 10 57.76 -25.78 -10.70
N ARG A 11 57.13 -26.98 -10.64
CA ARG A 11 55.70 -27.13 -10.88
C ARG A 11 54.96 -26.38 -9.77
N PRO A 12 54.00 -25.49 -10.08
CA PRO A 12 53.28 -24.76 -9.05
C PRO A 12 52.54 -25.74 -8.12
N PRO A 13 52.49 -25.46 -6.80
CA PRO A 13 51.90 -26.38 -5.83
C PRO A 13 50.39 -26.53 -6.07
N VAL A 14 49.99 -27.70 -6.56
CA VAL A 14 48.60 -28.07 -6.90
C VAL A 14 47.63 -27.88 -5.72
N PHE A 15 48.12 -28.01 -4.49
CA PHE A 15 47.33 -27.80 -3.28
C PHE A 15 46.78 -26.37 -3.17
N LEU A 16 47.57 -25.35 -3.52
CA LEU A 16 47.13 -23.95 -3.42
C LEU A 16 46.02 -23.63 -4.43
N GLY A 17 46.04 -24.28 -5.60
CA GLY A 17 44.99 -24.16 -6.63
C GLY A 17 43.67 -24.82 -6.22
N CYS A 18 43.72 -25.98 -5.55
CA CYS A 18 42.50 -26.64 -5.06
C CYS A 18 41.84 -25.89 -3.91
N PHE A 19 42.63 -25.38 -2.95
CA PHE A 19 42.07 -24.60 -1.83
C PHE A 19 41.44 -23.28 -2.29
N THR A 20 42.07 -22.59 -3.25
CA THR A 20 41.52 -21.36 -3.83
C THR A 20 40.27 -21.64 -4.67
N ALA A 21 40.26 -22.70 -5.48
CA ALA A 21 39.07 -23.10 -6.24
C ALA A 21 37.89 -23.47 -5.32
N LEU A 22 38.14 -24.22 -4.24
CA LEU A 22 37.12 -24.56 -3.25
C LEU A 22 36.58 -23.31 -2.53
N ALA A 23 37.45 -22.39 -2.13
CA ALA A 23 37.06 -21.14 -1.47
C ALA A 23 36.20 -20.26 -2.38
N VAL A 24 36.54 -20.17 -3.68
CA VAL A 24 35.74 -19.46 -4.68
C VAL A 24 34.37 -20.12 -4.85
N LEU A 25 34.31 -21.45 -4.91
CA LEU A 25 33.04 -22.18 -5.02
C LEU A 25 32.13 -21.95 -3.82
N VAL A 26 32.67 -22.05 -2.60
CA VAL A 26 31.92 -21.78 -1.36
C VAL A 26 31.44 -20.33 -1.31
N PHE A 27 32.29 -19.38 -1.72
CA PHE A 27 31.91 -17.97 -1.78
C PHE A 27 30.80 -17.72 -2.80
N LEU A 28 30.91 -18.26 -4.02
CA LEU A 28 29.89 -18.12 -5.06
C LEU A 28 28.56 -18.77 -4.64
N PHE A 29 28.62 -19.93 -4.00
CA PHE A 29 27.42 -20.61 -3.51
C PHE A 29 26.78 -19.84 -2.35
N GLY A 30 27.58 -19.30 -1.42
CA GLY A 30 27.11 -18.45 -0.33
C GLY A 30 26.52 -17.12 -0.78
N VAL A 31 27.14 -16.47 -1.77
CA VAL A 31 26.59 -15.25 -2.39
C VAL A 31 25.31 -15.57 -3.16
N GLY A 32 25.28 -16.67 -3.91
CA GLY A 32 24.10 -17.13 -4.62
C GLY A 32 22.93 -17.45 -3.69
N SER A 33 23.17 -18.16 -2.60
CA SER A 33 22.12 -18.47 -1.62
C SER A 33 21.64 -17.22 -0.88
N CYS A 34 22.53 -16.30 -0.51
CA CYS A 34 22.15 -15.00 0.06
C CYS A 34 21.31 -14.16 -0.93
N LEU A 35 21.61 -14.20 -2.23
CA LEU A 35 20.82 -13.50 -3.24
C LEU A 35 19.43 -14.11 -3.42
N VAL A 36 19.32 -15.45 -3.42
CA VAL A 36 18.02 -16.14 -3.45
C VAL A 36 17.20 -15.80 -2.21
N VAL A 37 17.79 -15.89 -1.01
CA VAL A 37 17.13 -15.51 0.23
C VAL A 37 16.77 -14.03 0.24
N TYR A 38 17.62 -13.13 -0.28
CA TYR A 38 17.29 -11.70 -0.37
C TYR A 38 16.12 -11.44 -1.34
N TRP A 39 16.06 -12.19 -2.44
CA TRP A 39 14.96 -12.09 -3.40
C TRP A 39 13.65 -12.69 -2.84
N GLU A 40 13.73 -13.81 -2.12
CA GLU A 40 12.61 -14.46 -1.45
C GLU A 40 12.17 -13.73 -0.18
N SER A 41 13.10 -13.05 0.52
CA SER A 41 12.84 -12.31 1.75
C SER A 41 12.05 -11.03 1.51
N GLY A 42 11.76 -10.68 0.25
CA GLY A 42 10.92 -9.56 -0.09
C GLY A 42 11.48 -8.26 0.50
N ALA A 43 12.43 -7.63 -0.20
CA ALA A 43 12.73 -6.22 0.03
C ALA A 43 11.40 -5.48 0.24
N ASP A 44 11.26 -4.70 1.32
CA ASP A 44 10.02 -4.03 1.68
C ASP A 44 9.59 -3.12 0.52
N THR A 45 8.80 -3.68 -0.40
CA THR A 45 8.39 -3.02 -1.65
C THR A 45 7.24 -2.06 -1.38
N GLY A 46 6.81 -1.92 -0.12
CA GLY A 46 5.57 -1.29 0.27
C GLY A 46 4.32 -2.02 -0.24
N LYS A 47 4.46 -3.21 -0.84
CA LYS A 47 3.32 -4.03 -1.25
C LYS A 47 2.86 -4.90 -0.09
N VAL A 48 1.59 -4.76 0.24
CA VAL A 48 0.92 -5.53 1.28
C VAL A 48 -0.03 -6.50 0.60
N ARG A 49 0.21 -7.79 0.78
CA ARG A 49 -0.75 -8.84 0.41
C ARG A 49 -1.75 -8.99 1.56
N LEU A 50 -3.03 -8.79 1.27
CA LEU A 50 -4.15 -8.94 2.19
C LEU A 50 -4.84 -10.28 1.95
N GLU A 51 -6.08 -10.44 2.41
CA GLU A 51 -6.90 -11.64 2.20
C GLU A 51 -7.30 -11.82 0.71
N LEU A 52 -7.87 -12.98 0.41
CA LEU A 52 -8.49 -13.25 -0.89
C LEU A 52 -9.54 -12.18 -1.23
N ALA A 53 -9.59 -11.73 -2.48
CA ALA A 53 -10.54 -10.70 -2.91
C ALA A 53 -12.01 -11.08 -2.66
N GLU A 54 -12.33 -12.37 -2.70
CA GLU A 54 -13.67 -12.89 -2.40
C GLU A 54 -14.09 -12.75 -0.93
N ALA A 55 -13.14 -12.59 0.00
CA ALA A 55 -13.45 -12.40 1.43
C ALA A 55 -14.10 -11.03 1.71
N TYR A 56 -13.92 -10.05 0.82
CA TYR A 56 -14.49 -8.71 0.95
C TYR A 56 -15.88 -8.64 0.30
N GLY A 57 -16.93 -8.27 1.02
CA GLY A 57 -18.28 -8.16 0.44
C GLY A 57 -18.44 -6.97 -0.51
N PRO A 58 -19.18 -7.06 -1.63
CA PRO A 58 -19.52 -5.91 -2.45
C PRO A 58 -20.26 -4.83 -1.65
N GLY A 59 -19.89 -3.56 -1.83
CA GLY A 59 -20.45 -2.42 -1.10
C GLY A 59 -20.04 -2.33 0.38
N THR A 60 -19.06 -3.14 0.81
CA THR A 60 -18.58 -3.14 2.20
C THR A 60 -17.25 -2.42 2.35
N VAL A 61 -16.97 -2.04 3.58
CA VAL A 61 -15.69 -1.48 4.02
C VAL A 61 -15.15 -2.35 5.14
N GLN A 62 -13.87 -2.74 5.05
CA GLN A 62 -13.16 -3.44 6.12
C GLN A 62 -11.91 -2.67 6.53
N PHE A 63 -11.67 -2.57 7.84
CA PHE A 63 -10.46 -1.97 8.37
C PHE A 63 -9.33 -3.00 8.51
N VAL A 64 -8.15 -2.65 8.04
CA VAL A 64 -6.92 -3.45 8.16
C VAL A 64 -5.98 -2.74 9.13
N GLY A 65 -6.08 -3.13 10.41
CA GLY A 65 -5.38 -2.44 11.50
C GLY A 65 -3.85 -2.49 11.41
N ALA A 66 -3.28 -3.57 10.87
CA ALA A 66 -1.83 -3.71 10.71
C ALA A 66 -1.21 -2.59 9.85
N HIS A 67 -1.98 -2.02 8.92
CA HIS A 67 -1.52 -0.99 7.98
C HIS A 67 -2.31 0.32 8.07
N ASN A 68 -3.25 0.44 9.01
CA ASN A 68 -4.10 1.63 9.20
C ASN A 68 -4.79 2.08 7.90
N LEU A 69 -5.44 1.13 7.23
CA LEU A 69 -6.13 1.40 5.96
C LEU A 69 -7.52 0.77 5.95
N TYR A 70 -8.41 1.35 5.16
CA TYR A 70 -9.71 0.79 4.84
C TYR A 70 -9.70 0.19 3.45
N ILE A 71 -10.25 -1.02 3.31
CA ILE A 71 -10.54 -1.65 2.02
C ILE A 71 -12.02 -1.50 1.75
N ALA A 72 -12.38 -0.69 0.77
CA ALA A 72 -13.73 -0.57 0.26
C ALA A 72 -13.86 -1.37 -1.03
N ARG A 73 -14.78 -2.34 -1.07
CA ARG A 73 -15.14 -3.04 -2.30
C ARG A 73 -16.38 -2.38 -2.90
N LEU A 74 -16.23 -1.78 -4.08
CA LEU A 74 -17.33 -1.12 -4.77
C LEU A 74 -18.38 -2.14 -5.24
N PRO A 75 -19.64 -1.72 -5.46
CA PRO A 75 -20.69 -2.61 -5.99
C PRO A 75 -20.32 -3.25 -7.34
N GLY A 76 -19.55 -2.53 -8.18
CA GLY A 76 -19.02 -3.05 -9.45
C GLY A 76 -17.84 -4.02 -9.31
N GLY A 77 -17.42 -4.36 -8.09
CA GLY A 77 -16.35 -5.33 -7.80
C GLY A 77 -14.94 -4.76 -7.68
N ALA A 78 -14.73 -3.49 -8.05
CA ALA A 78 -13.44 -2.81 -7.90
C ALA A 78 -13.08 -2.52 -6.43
N PHE A 79 -11.78 -2.43 -6.14
CA PHE A 79 -11.27 -2.20 -4.79
C PHE A 79 -10.64 -0.83 -4.65
N LEU A 80 -10.97 -0.14 -3.55
CA LEU A 80 -10.31 1.07 -3.10
C LEU A 80 -9.60 0.78 -1.77
N ALA A 81 -8.31 1.09 -1.70
CA ALA A 81 -7.58 1.14 -0.44
C ALA A 81 -7.44 2.59 0.01
N LEU A 82 -8.05 2.95 1.13
CA LEU A 82 -8.14 4.31 1.66
C LEU A 82 -7.28 4.44 2.91
N ALA A 83 -6.58 5.57 3.07
CA ALA A 83 -5.95 5.89 4.33
C ALA A 83 -7.00 6.15 5.42
N ASP A 84 -6.70 5.73 6.66
CA ASP A 84 -7.53 6.07 7.81
C ASP A 84 -7.24 7.46 8.39
N LEU A 85 -6.19 8.13 7.90
CA LEU A 85 -5.84 9.49 8.28
C LEU A 85 -6.53 10.50 7.38
N ASP A 86 -7.07 11.54 8.01
CA ASP A 86 -7.58 12.71 7.33
C ASP A 86 -6.48 13.38 6.49
N ALA A 87 -6.74 13.54 5.19
CA ALA A 87 -5.76 14.05 4.25
C ALA A 87 -5.45 15.55 4.48
N ALA A 88 -6.38 16.32 5.05
CA ALA A 88 -6.15 17.73 5.35
C ALA A 88 -5.14 17.92 6.49
N ASN A 89 -5.14 17.05 7.48
CA ASN A 89 -4.29 17.16 8.66
C ASN A 89 -3.09 16.21 8.66
N ARG A 90 -2.90 15.39 7.62
CA ARG A 90 -1.90 14.31 7.58
C ARG A 90 -0.46 14.76 7.92
N ALA A 91 -0.04 15.94 7.47
CA ALA A 91 1.31 16.43 7.74
C ALA A 91 1.44 17.27 9.00
N ASN A 92 0.35 17.46 9.75
CA ASN A 92 0.43 18.13 11.04
C ASN A 92 0.93 17.11 12.09
N PRO A 93 2.19 17.21 12.55
CA PRO A 93 2.73 16.24 13.51
C PRO A 93 2.04 16.33 14.88
N ALA A 94 1.40 17.46 15.20
CA ALA A 94 0.67 17.65 16.44
C ALA A 94 -0.78 17.16 16.38
N ARG A 95 -1.34 16.93 15.18
CA ARG A 95 -2.76 16.56 14.98
C ARG A 95 -2.90 15.57 13.84
N ARG A 96 -3.03 14.29 14.18
CA ARG A 96 -3.26 13.20 13.21
C ARG A 96 -4.68 12.68 13.35
N CYS A 97 -5.62 13.45 12.79
CA CYS A 97 -7.05 13.12 12.83
C CYS A 97 -7.32 11.84 12.05
N ARG A 98 -7.98 10.89 12.69
CA ARG A 98 -8.33 9.60 12.10
C ARG A 98 -9.81 9.56 11.76
N VAL A 99 -10.09 8.82 10.72
CA VAL A 99 -11.39 8.70 10.09
C VAL A 99 -11.97 7.35 10.47
N TYR A 100 -13.21 7.34 10.91
CA TYR A 100 -13.92 6.13 11.35
C TYR A 100 -15.27 6.02 10.67
N PRO A 101 -15.74 4.80 10.36
CA PRO A 101 -17.08 4.61 9.85
C PRO A 101 -18.09 5.01 10.93
N ILE A 102 -19.10 5.79 10.54
CA ILE A 102 -20.20 6.13 11.42
C ILE A 102 -21.01 4.85 11.68
N PRO A 103 -21.20 4.44 12.95
CA PRO A 103 -21.97 3.23 13.26
C PRO A 103 -23.40 3.34 12.73
N ALA A 104 -23.96 2.23 12.23
CA ALA A 104 -25.34 2.19 11.75
C ALA A 104 -26.37 2.57 12.84
N ALA A 105 -26.01 2.38 14.11
CA ALA A 105 -26.82 2.75 15.26
C ALA A 105 -26.67 4.23 15.70
N ASP A 106 -25.80 5.03 15.05
CA ASP A 106 -25.66 6.46 15.35
C ASP A 106 -26.97 7.19 14.99
N PRO A 107 -27.66 7.84 15.95
CA PRO A 107 -28.93 8.52 15.70
C PRO A 107 -28.81 9.70 14.73
N ALA A 108 -27.61 10.26 14.54
CA ALA A 108 -27.39 11.35 13.60
C ALA A 108 -27.25 10.86 12.15
N LEU A 109 -26.97 9.57 11.91
CA LEU A 109 -26.67 9.04 10.58
C LEU A 109 -27.80 9.28 9.56
N PRO A 110 -29.09 9.05 9.86
CA PRO A 110 -30.16 9.30 8.88
C PRO A 110 -30.20 10.76 8.41
N ALA A 111 -30.07 11.71 9.34
CA ALA A 111 -30.06 13.14 9.02
C ALA A 111 -28.83 13.56 8.20
N LEU A 112 -27.67 12.95 8.45
CA LEU A 112 -26.45 13.16 7.66
C LEU A 112 -26.61 12.63 6.23
N LEU A 113 -27.13 11.40 6.09
CA LEU A 113 -27.39 10.80 4.78
C LEU A 113 -28.38 11.63 3.97
N ASP A 114 -29.45 12.12 4.57
CA ASP A 114 -30.42 12.98 3.89
C ASP A 114 -29.82 14.33 3.48
N ARG A 115 -29.06 14.96 4.37
CA ARG A 115 -28.40 16.24 4.09
C ARG A 115 -27.41 16.15 2.94
N TYR A 116 -26.60 15.09 2.90
CA TYR A 116 -25.49 14.95 1.95
C TYR A 116 -25.76 14.01 0.79
N ARG A 117 -26.99 13.50 0.63
CA ARG A 117 -27.38 12.58 -0.44
C ARG A 117 -26.95 13.04 -1.84
N GLY A 118 -27.09 14.34 -2.11
CA GLY A 118 -26.71 14.94 -3.40
C GLY A 118 -25.21 15.17 -3.60
N ARG A 119 -24.40 15.01 -2.56
CA ARG A 119 -22.93 15.15 -2.60
C ARG A 119 -22.19 13.81 -2.54
N LEU A 120 -22.89 12.68 -2.38
CA LEU A 120 -22.27 11.36 -2.47
C LEU A 120 -21.64 11.16 -3.85
N SER A 121 -20.46 10.55 -3.88
CA SER A 121 -19.84 10.12 -5.14
C SER A 121 -20.75 9.18 -5.92
N THR A 122 -20.52 9.10 -7.22
CA THR A 122 -21.35 8.28 -8.11
C THR A 122 -21.41 6.83 -7.66
N GLU A 123 -20.29 6.26 -7.23
CA GLU A 123 -20.18 4.89 -6.71
C GLU A 123 -20.73 4.74 -5.29
N ALA A 124 -20.90 5.84 -4.55
CA ALA A 124 -21.49 5.85 -3.21
C ALA A 124 -23.01 6.05 -3.18
N ARG A 125 -23.65 6.32 -4.32
CA ARG A 125 -25.10 6.58 -4.35
C ARG A 125 -25.89 5.37 -3.85
N GLY A 126 -26.75 5.61 -2.86
CA GLY A 126 -27.56 4.57 -2.21
C GLY A 126 -26.85 3.82 -1.09
N SER A 127 -25.57 4.09 -0.84
CA SER A 127 -24.88 3.60 0.36
C SER A 127 -25.32 4.36 1.60
N THR A 128 -25.38 3.66 2.73
CA THR A 128 -25.59 4.23 4.07
C THR A 128 -24.28 4.39 4.85
N LEU A 129 -23.16 3.97 4.26
CA LEU A 129 -21.84 4.02 4.89
C LEU A 129 -21.22 5.39 4.67
N LEU A 130 -21.00 6.09 5.78
CA LEU A 130 -20.28 7.34 5.84
C LEU A 130 -19.12 7.22 6.82
N PHE A 131 -18.09 7.99 6.58
CA PHE A 131 -16.94 8.16 7.44
C PHE A 131 -16.97 9.54 8.09
N ARG A 132 -16.45 9.63 9.32
CA ARG A 132 -16.26 10.88 10.06
C ARG A 132 -14.89 10.90 10.71
N GLU A 133 -14.18 12.01 10.61
CA GLU A 133 -12.94 12.20 11.35
C GLU A 133 -13.16 12.71 12.78
N ASP A 134 -12.21 12.40 13.66
CA ASP A 134 -12.33 12.52 15.11
C ASP A 134 -11.92 13.88 15.71
N CYS A 135 -11.34 14.78 14.93
CA CYS A 135 -10.93 16.12 15.38
C CYS A 135 -12.01 17.18 15.14
N TYR A 136 -12.52 17.32 13.91
CA TYR A 136 -13.41 18.41 13.49
C TYR A 136 -14.73 17.93 12.88
N GLY A 137 -14.93 16.62 12.76
CA GLY A 137 -16.11 16.01 12.18
C GLY A 137 -16.22 16.10 10.65
N ALA A 138 -15.14 16.28 9.90
CA ALA A 138 -15.18 16.20 8.44
C ALA A 138 -15.78 14.85 7.99
N LEU A 139 -16.56 14.89 6.91
CA LEU A 139 -17.35 13.74 6.46
C LEU A 139 -16.89 13.27 5.09
N TYR A 140 -16.81 11.96 4.95
CA TYR A 140 -16.48 11.30 3.70
C TYR A 140 -17.54 10.24 3.40
N ASP A 141 -17.82 9.99 2.13
CA ASP A 141 -18.53 8.76 1.76
C ASP A 141 -17.59 7.55 1.81
N PHE A 142 -18.13 6.35 1.66
CA PHE A 142 -17.34 5.11 1.79
C PHE A 142 -16.25 4.93 0.72
N THR A 143 -16.23 5.75 -0.33
CA THR A 143 -15.16 5.77 -1.34
C THR A 143 -14.02 6.73 -0.96
N GLY A 144 -14.15 7.41 0.18
CA GLY A 144 -13.17 8.37 0.69
C GLY A 144 -13.32 9.77 0.10
N ILE A 145 -14.39 10.06 -0.64
CA ILE A 145 -14.64 11.39 -1.17
C ILE A 145 -15.27 12.25 -0.08
N ARG A 146 -14.74 13.47 0.11
CA ARG A 146 -15.25 14.42 1.09
C ARG A 146 -16.64 14.91 0.69
N ILE A 147 -17.57 15.05 1.64
CA ILE A 147 -18.97 15.42 1.33
C ILE A 147 -19.49 16.63 2.10
N ASP A 148 -18.90 16.98 3.24
CA ASP A 148 -19.29 18.15 4.05
C ASP A 148 -18.92 19.49 3.40
N ALA A 149 -17.80 19.52 2.67
CA ALA A 149 -17.27 20.69 2.01
C ALA A 149 -16.39 20.31 0.81
N ASP A 150 -15.87 21.30 0.11
CA ASP A 150 -14.76 21.11 -0.83
C ASP A 150 -13.45 21.00 -0.04
N GLY A 151 -12.51 20.20 -0.55
CA GLY A 151 -11.27 19.94 0.17
C GLY A 151 -10.68 18.57 -0.12
N PRO A 152 -9.59 18.22 0.59
CA PRO A 152 -8.90 16.94 0.39
C PRO A 152 -9.83 15.75 0.60
N ASN A 153 -9.75 14.77 -0.28
CA ASN A 153 -10.35 13.44 -0.11
C ASN A 153 -9.38 12.56 0.69
N LEU A 154 -9.85 11.42 1.20
CA LEU A 154 -8.96 10.42 1.77
C LEU A 154 -7.96 9.96 0.71
N ASP A 155 -6.69 9.87 1.13
CA ASP A 155 -5.63 9.37 0.27
C ASP A 155 -5.94 7.93 -0.16
N ARG A 156 -5.65 7.61 -1.43
CA ARG A 156 -5.82 6.27 -1.98
C ARG A 156 -4.49 5.59 -2.24
N TYR A 157 -4.44 4.28 -2.04
CA TYR A 157 -3.31 3.42 -2.41
C TYR A 157 -3.70 2.54 -3.61
N PRO A 158 -2.82 2.34 -4.60
CA PRO A 158 -3.10 1.44 -5.71
C PRO A 158 -3.40 0.02 -5.23
N THR A 159 -4.39 -0.61 -5.85
CA THR A 159 -4.80 -1.99 -5.57
C THR A 159 -4.63 -2.84 -6.82
N SER A 160 -4.36 -4.12 -6.63
CA SER A 160 -4.31 -5.13 -7.69
C SER A 160 -4.67 -6.49 -7.12
N ILE A 161 -5.07 -7.44 -7.98
CA ILE A 161 -5.24 -8.84 -7.60
C ILE A 161 -4.05 -9.61 -8.16
N ASP A 162 -3.38 -10.40 -7.33
CA ASP A 162 -2.27 -11.23 -7.78
C ASP A 162 -2.75 -12.53 -8.45
N ALA A 163 -1.80 -13.35 -8.92
CA ALA A 163 -2.09 -14.59 -9.64
C ALA A 163 -2.85 -15.62 -8.79
N ASP A 164 -2.76 -15.52 -7.46
CA ASP A 164 -3.41 -16.43 -6.52
C ASP A 164 -4.79 -15.91 -6.07
N GLY A 165 -5.23 -14.75 -6.55
CA GLY A 165 -6.52 -14.14 -6.22
C GLY A 165 -6.52 -13.25 -4.96
N TYR A 166 -5.34 -12.96 -4.39
CA TYR A 166 -5.23 -12.12 -3.20
C TYR A 166 -5.21 -10.63 -3.56
N LEU A 167 -5.81 -9.82 -2.69
CA LEU A 167 -5.76 -8.37 -2.82
C LEU A 167 -4.38 -7.86 -2.41
N VAL A 168 -3.71 -7.14 -3.31
CA VAL A 168 -2.43 -6.49 -3.06
C VAL A 168 -2.63 -4.98 -3.05
N VAL A 169 -2.15 -4.32 -2.00
CA VAL A 169 -2.15 -2.87 -1.85
C VAL A 169 -0.72 -2.35 -1.91
N ASP A 170 -0.46 -1.39 -2.78
CA ASP A 170 0.84 -0.73 -2.87
C ASP A 170 0.86 0.52 -1.99
N THR A 171 1.34 0.38 -0.76
CA THR A 171 1.46 1.46 0.22
C THR A 171 2.64 2.40 -0.03
N SER A 172 3.54 2.05 -0.96
CA SER A 172 4.66 2.93 -1.34
C SER A 172 4.21 4.11 -2.21
N ARG A 173 3.06 3.97 -2.88
CA ARG A 173 2.49 4.97 -3.78
C ARG A 173 1.17 5.48 -3.25
N ARG A 174 0.94 6.78 -3.39
CA ARG A 174 -0.28 7.43 -2.93
C ARG A 174 -0.88 8.29 -4.02
N THR A 175 -2.19 8.24 -4.13
CA THR A 175 -2.98 9.11 -4.98
C THR A 175 -3.74 10.07 -4.08
N CYS A 176 -3.54 11.36 -4.27
CA CYS A 176 -4.16 12.40 -3.47
C CYS A 176 -5.07 13.22 -4.36
N THR A 177 -6.32 13.37 -3.93
CA THR A 177 -7.32 14.12 -4.67
C THR A 177 -8.04 15.08 -3.74
N ALA A 178 -8.75 16.05 -4.30
CA ALA A 178 -9.66 16.91 -3.57
C ALA A 178 -10.98 17.00 -4.31
N ARG A 179 -12.07 17.13 -3.55
CA ARG A 179 -13.33 17.60 -4.10
C ARG A 179 -13.24 19.10 -4.41
N SER A 180 -13.75 19.49 -5.57
CA SER A 180 -13.89 20.89 -5.97
C SER A 180 -15.19 21.09 -6.74
N GLY A 181 -16.15 21.79 -6.15
CA GLY A 181 -17.48 21.99 -6.74
C GLY A 181 -18.18 20.67 -7.07
N ALA A 182 -18.46 20.47 -8.36
CA ALA A 182 -19.08 19.25 -8.88
C ALA A 182 -18.08 18.10 -9.08
N ASP A 183 -16.79 18.40 -9.18
CA ASP A 183 -15.76 17.40 -9.41
C ASP A 183 -15.45 16.67 -8.10
N GLU A 184 -15.71 15.36 -8.10
CA GLU A 184 -15.58 14.50 -6.92
C GLU A 184 -14.11 14.30 -6.53
N ALA A 185 -13.21 14.16 -7.52
CA ALA A 185 -11.80 13.83 -7.30
C ALA A 185 -10.89 14.53 -8.32
N VAL A 186 -10.43 15.73 -7.99
CA VAL A 186 -9.41 16.47 -8.74
C VAL A 186 -8.03 16.10 -8.19
N GLU A 187 -7.12 15.65 -9.05
CA GLU A 187 -5.76 15.30 -8.65
C GLU A 187 -5.01 16.49 -8.04
N ARG A 188 -4.20 16.20 -7.02
CA ARG A 188 -3.34 17.18 -6.35
C ARG A 188 -2.05 16.54 -5.89
N PRO A 189 -0.98 17.34 -5.66
CA PRO A 189 0.22 16.85 -5.00
C PRO A 189 -0.11 16.23 -3.63
N CYS A 190 0.52 15.09 -3.37
CA CYS A 190 0.44 14.40 -2.08
C CYS A 190 1.27 15.07 -0.97
N THR A 191 2.04 16.11 -1.31
CA THR A 191 2.74 16.95 -0.34
C THR A 191 1.73 17.84 0.37
N ALA A 192 1.70 17.77 1.70
CA ALA A 192 0.95 18.75 2.47
C ALA A 192 1.61 20.12 2.37
N ARG A 193 0.80 21.18 2.34
CA ARG A 193 1.25 22.53 2.69
C ARG A 193 1.04 22.75 4.17
#